data_AF-A0A2T6D9V2-F1
#
_entry.id   AF-A0A2T6D9V2-F1
#
_cell.length_a   1.000
_cell.length_b   1.000
_cell.length_c   1.000
_cell.angle_alpha   90.00
_cell.angle_beta   90.00
_cell.angle_gamma   90.00
#
_symmetry.space_group_name_H-M   'P 1'
#
loop_
_entity.id
_entity.type
_entity.pdbx_description
1 polymer ?
#
loop_
_entity_poly.entity_id
_entity_poly.type
_entity_poly.pdbx_seq_one_letter_code
_entity_poly.pdbx_strand_id
1 'polypeptide(L)'
;MRRMIFALSVWLGLGLAASRAEIAAPELVELPYRVVHDEMIFLRDKDDRRYSVWTDDPAKVPALLAGFNLGFDDLLLKKGEVLVVFLQDDITQVLTGVFYNKTARECFADYAYADIMLKIGPTPEGKKRSRLTVVIFTPPERPSHIGMRATVRGGLSEAVP
;
A
#
# COMPACT_ATOMS: atom_id res chain seq x y z
N MET A 1 0.78 48.28 -62.73
CA MET A 1 1.86 48.92 -61.94
C MET A 1 1.91 48.28 -60.56
N ARG A 2 3.04 47.65 -60.21
CA ARG A 2 3.34 47.12 -58.87
C ARG A 2 3.51 48.28 -57.88
N ARG A 3 2.86 48.19 -56.71
CA ARG A 3 3.38 48.73 -55.44
C ARG A 3 2.96 47.80 -54.29
N MET A 4 3.95 47.09 -53.75
CA MET A 4 3.93 46.50 -52.41
C MET A 4 4.12 47.63 -51.39
N ILE A 5 3.35 47.62 -50.29
CA ILE A 5 3.80 48.16 -48.99
C ILE A 5 3.28 47.21 -47.89
N PHE A 6 4.23 46.74 -47.08
CA PHE A 6 4.10 45.97 -45.85
C PHE A 6 3.56 46.82 -44.69
N ALA A 7 2.78 46.23 -43.78
CA ALA A 7 2.84 46.52 -42.33
C ALA A 7 1.97 45.50 -41.55
N LEU A 8 2.63 44.51 -40.94
CA LEU A 8 2.78 44.33 -39.49
C LEU A 8 1.56 43.73 -38.79
N SER A 9 1.49 42.40 -38.84
CA SER A 9 0.67 41.58 -37.95
C SER A 9 1.31 41.61 -36.55
N VAL A 10 0.71 42.35 -35.62
CA VAL A 10 1.04 42.24 -34.20
C VAL A 10 0.47 40.92 -33.69
N TRP A 11 1.33 39.92 -33.55
CA TRP A 11 1.02 38.71 -32.79
C TRP A 11 1.02 39.08 -31.30
N LEU A 12 -0.16 39.24 -30.72
CA LEU A 12 -0.33 39.22 -29.27
C LEU A 12 -0.02 37.81 -28.79
N GLY A 13 1.20 37.59 -28.32
CA GLY A 13 1.55 36.41 -27.56
C GLY A 13 0.82 36.43 -26.23
N LEU A 14 -0.37 35.82 -26.17
CA LEU A 14 -0.92 35.38 -24.89
C LEU A 14 -0.07 34.20 -24.43
N GLY A 15 0.90 34.49 -23.56
CA GLY A 15 1.58 33.47 -22.79
C GLY A 15 0.55 32.73 -21.95
N LEU A 16 0.28 31.47 -22.29
CA LEU A 16 -0.28 30.52 -21.33
C LEU A 16 0.77 30.34 -20.23
N ALA A 17 0.69 31.16 -19.19
CA ALA A 17 1.23 30.81 -17.89
C ALA A 17 0.40 29.61 -17.43
N ALA A 18 0.86 28.40 -17.73
CA ALA A 18 0.39 27.20 -17.08
C ALA A 18 0.67 27.40 -15.59
N SER A 19 -0.36 27.75 -14.82
CA SER A 19 -0.32 27.64 -13.37
C SER A 19 -0.01 26.18 -13.06
N ARG A 20 1.23 25.92 -12.66
CA ARG A 20 1.61 24.63 -12.10
C ARG A 20 0.79 24.51 -10.83
N ALA A 21 -0.34 23.81 -10.90
CA ALA A 21 -1.18 23.56 -9.74
C ALA A 21 -0.25 23.01 -8.66
N GLU A 22 -0.10 23.77 -7.58
CA GLU A 22 0.70 23.38 -6.44
C GLU A 22 -0.02 22.17 -5.85
N ILE A 23 0.49 20.97 -6.14
CA ILE A 23 -0.05 19.74 -5.58
C ILE A 23 0.28 19.82 -4.10
N ALA A 24 -0.74 20.09 -3.27
CA ALA A 24 -0.59 20.13 -1.83
C ALA A 24 0.11 18.84 -1.37
N ALA A 25 1.20 18.98 -0.62
CA ALA A 25 1.91 17.83 -0.10
C ALA A 25 0.92 16.95 0.72
N PRO A 26 0.93 15.62 0.54
CA PRO A 26 0.03 14.74 1.26
C PRO A 26 0.27 14.89 2.76
N GLU A 27 -0.79 15.13 3.53
CA GLU A 27 -0.70 15.18 4.98
C GLU A 27 -0.78 13.74 5.51
N LEU A 28 0.38 13.25 5.97
CA LEU A 28 0.56 11.88 6.44
C LEU A 28 0.61 11.85 7.97
N VAL A 29 -0.19 10.97 8.57
CA VAL A 29 -0.16 10.69 10.01
C VAL A 29 0.32 9.27 10.23
N GLU A 30 1.37 9.11 11.03
CA GLU A 30 1.80 7.79 11.49
C GLU A 30 0.79 7.23 12.50
N LEU A 31 0.40 5.98 12.31
CA LEU A 31 -0.54 5.27 13.16
C LEU A 31 0.23 4.28 14.05
N PRO A 32 0.03 4.28 15.38
CA PRO A 32 0.50 3.20 16.23
C PRO A 32 -0.11 1.87 15.77
N TYR A 33 0.73 0.84 15.68
CA TYR A 33 0.31 -0.51 15.29
C TYR A 33 0.97 -1.55 16.19
N ARG A 34 0.33 -2.72 16.30
CA ARG A 34 0.93 -3.92 16.90
C ARG A 34 1.18 -4.96 15.82
N VAL A 35 2.36 -5.56 15.84
CA VAL A 35 2.68 -6.73 15.01
C VAL A 35 2.18 -7.97 15.73
N VAL A 36 1.28 -8.71 15.09
CA VAL A 36 0.72 -9.98 15.61
C VAL A 36 1.57 -11.16 15.14
N HIS A 37 2.07 -11.07 13.91
CA HIS A 37 2.88 -12.10 13.28
C HIS A 37 3.75 -11.46 12.21
N ASP A 38 4.97 -11.97 12.05
CA ASP A 38 5.87 -11.54 11.00
C ASP A 38 6.71 -12.74 10.53
N GLU A 39 6.51 -13.13 9.28
CA GLU A 39 7.18 -14.24 8.63
C GLU A 39 7.95 -13.70 7.41
N MET A 40 9.27 -13.77 7.48
CA MET A 40 10.16 -13.24 6.45
C MET A 40 10.01 -13.96 5.10
N ILE A 41 9.77 -15.28 5.11
CA ILE A 41 9.70 -16.10 3.91
C ILE A 41 8.38 -16.88 3.91
N PHE A 42 7.33 -16.23 3.45
CA PHE A 42 6.04 -16.84 3.19
C PHE A 42 5.95 -17.26 1.72
N LEU A 43 5.59 -18.52 1.47
CA LEU A 43 5.40 -19.06 0.11
C LEU A 43 3.94 -18.96 -0.31
N ARG A 44 3.70 -18.34 -1.46
CA ARG A 44 2.36 -18.21 -2.04
C ARG A 44 2.36 -18.44 -3.54
N ASP A 45 1.18 -18.57 -4.12
CA ASP A 45 1.03 -18.75 -5.56
C ASP A 45 1.61 -17.56 -6.32
N LYS A 46 2.33 -17.85 -7.41
CA LYS A 46 2.98 -16.81 -8.23
C LYS A 46 1.98 -15.79 -8.78
N ASP A 47 0.74 -16.23 -9.03
CA ASP A 47 -0.33 -15.45 -9.63
C ASP A 47 -1.16 -14.70 -8.57
N ASP A 48 -0.85 -14.89 -7.27
CA ASP A 48 -1.46 -14.11 -6.21
C ASP A 48 -0.97 -12.65 -6.27
N ARG A 49 -1.91 -11.75 -6.56
CA ARG A 49 -1.66 -10.31 -6.73
C ARG A 49 -1.93 -9.50 -5.47
N ARG A 50 -2.38 -10.14 -4.39
CA ARG A 50 -2.69 -9.44 -3.15
C ARG A 50 -1.42 -8.88 -2.53
N TYR A 51 -1.47 -7.63 -2.09
CA TYR A 51 -0.47 -7.02 -1.21
C TYR A 51 -1.05 -6.76 0.18
N SER A 52 -2.37 -6.72 0.31
CA SER A 52 -3.03 -6.68 1.61
C SER A 52 -4.36 -7.42 1.61
N VAL A 53 -4.66 -8.07 2.71
CA VAL A 53 -5.98 -8.64 3.03
C VAL A 53 -6.35 -8.17 4.43
N TRP A 54 -7.55 -7.62 4.63
CA TRP A 54 -7.90 -6.96 5.88
C TRP A 54 -9.36 -7.09 6.28
N THR A 55 -9.62 -6.91 7.58
CA THR A 55 -10.97 -6.85 8.13
C THR A 55 -11.04 -5.96 9.37
N ASP A 56 -12.15 -5.25 9.51
CA ASP A 56 -12.54 -4.52 10.72
C ASP A 56 -13.63 -5.25 11.52
N ASP A 57 -14.00 -6.46 11.09
CA ASP A 57 -15.01 -7.30 11.72
C ASP A 57 -14.34 -8.40 12.58
N PRO A 58 -14.48 -8.37 13.92
CA PRO A 58 -13.92 -9.39 14.81
C PRO A 58 -14.35 -10.82 14.45
N ALA A 59 -15.55 -11.02 13.89
CA ALA A 59 -16.07 -12.34 13.55
C ALA A 59 -15.34 -12.97 12.35
N LYS A 60 -14.71 -12.15 11.50
CA LYS A 60 -13.99 -12.61 10.29
C LYS A 60 -12.52 -12.89 10.52
N VAL A 61 -11.98 -12.44 11.65
CA VAL A 61 -10.56 -12.59 12.01
C VAL A 61 -10.09 -14.04 11.94
N PRO A 62 -10.79 -15.04 12.51
CA PRO A 62 -10.32 -16.44 12.44
C PRO A 62 -10.24 -16.96 11.01
N ALA A 63 -11.24 -16.67 10.18
CA ALA A 63 -11.27 -17.12 8.78
C ALA A 63 -10.18 -16.46 7.93
N LEU A 64 -9.94 -15.15 8.13
CA LEU A 64 -8.88 -14.41 7.47
C LEU A 64 -7.51 -15.04 7.78
N LEU A 65 -7.21 -15.24 9.06
CA LEU A 65 -5.93 -15.79 9.51
C LEU A 65 -5.73 -17.25 9.07
N ALA A 66 -6.78 -18.06 9.12
CA ALA A 66 -6.75 -19.44 8.62
C ALA A 66 -6.37 -19.50 7.14
N GLY A 67 -6.76 -18.51 6.33
CA GLY A 67 -6.35 -18.38 4.93
C GLY A 67 -4.84 -18.24 4.71
N PHE A 68 -4.09 -17.92 5.76
CA PHE A 68 -2.63 -17.83 5.77
C PHE A 68 -1.98 -18.94 6.61
N ASN A 69 -2.72 -19.97 7.01
CA ASN A 69 -2.29 -21.03 7.94
C ASN A 69 -1.86 -20.49 9.31
N LEU A 70 -2.47 -19.39 9.75
CA LEU A 70 -2.23 -18.80 11.06
C LEU A 70 -3.41 -19.12 11.99
N GLY A 71 -3.12 -19.65 13.18
CA GLY A 71 -4.09 -19.92 14.23
C GLY A 71 -3.84 -19.04 15.43
N PHE A 72 -4.80 -18.17 15.78
CA PHE A 72 -4.76 -17.34 16.97
C PHE A 72 -6.10 -17.44 17.70
N ASP A 73 -6.19 -18.35 18.66
CA ASP A 73 -7.46 -18.67 19.34
C ASP A 73 -8.00 -17.48 20.18
N ASP A 74 -7.12 -16.60 20.65
CA ASP A 74 -7.46 -15.48 21.55
C ASP A 74 -7.37 -14.09 20.90
N LEU A 75 -7.23 -14.00 19.56
CA LEU A 75 -7.09 -12.71 18.90
C LEU A 75 -8.43 -11.98 18.75
N LEU A 76 -8.68 -11.01 19.63
CA LEU A 76 -9.86 -10.16 19.59
C LEU A 76 -9.50 -8.75 19.10
N LEU A 77 -10.30 -8.23 18.18
CA LEU A 77 -10.25 -6.82 17.76
C LEU A 77 -11.05 -5.95 18.71
N LYS A 78 -10.45 -4.85 19.16
CA LYS A 78 -11.17 -3.80 19.89
C LYS A 78 -12.00 -2.97 18.92
N LYS A 79 -12.97 -2.24 19.45
CA LYS A 79 -13.81 -1.34 18.64
C LYS A 79 -12.95 -0.35 17.85
N GLY A 80 -13.08 -0.36 16.53
CA GLY A 80 -12.35 0.50 15.61
C GLY A 80 -10.96 -0.01 15.23
N GLU A 81 -10.49 -1.14 15.78
CA GLU A 81 -9.28 -1.79 15.29
C GLU A 81 -9.53 -2.49 13.96
N VAL A 82 -8.49 -2.52 13.13
CA VAL A 82 -8.45 -3.24 11.87
C VAL A 82 -7.30 -4.23 11.92
N LEU A 83 -7.55 -5.47 11.49
CA LEU A 83 -6.50 -6.46 11.24
C LEU A 83 -6.14 -6.43 9.76
N VAL A 84 -4.83 -6.39 9.48
CA VAL A 84 -4.30 -6.40 8.11
C VAL A 84 -3.18 -7.41 8.00
N VAL A 85 -3.23 -8.23 6.96
CA VAL A 85 -2.12 -9.08 6.51
C VAL A 85 -1.50 -8.39 5.31
N PHE A 86 -0.26 -7.93 5.45
CA PHE A 86 0.55 -7.40 4.35
C PHE A 86 1.40 -8.49 3.72
N LEU A 87 1.51 -8.47 2.39
CA LEU A 87 2.25 -9.42 1.57
C LEU A 87 3.28 -8.65 0.73
N GLN A 88 4.47 -8.44 1.29
CA GLN A 88 5.56 -7.72 0.62
C GLN A 88 6.40 -8.68 -0.23
N ASP A 89 6.43 -8.49 -1.54
CA ASP A 89 7.17 -9.37 -2.46
C ASP A 89 8.69 -9.22 -2.30
N ASP A 90 9.18 -8.06 -1.84
CA ASP A 90 10.58 -7.90 -1.46
C ASP A 90 10.83 -8.34 -0.01
N ILE A 91 11.20 -9.61 0.16
CA ILE A 91 11.48 -10.22 1.47
C ILE A 91 12.64 -9.57 2.24
N THR A 92 13.45 -8.74 1.59
CA THR A 92 14.55 -8.01 2.23
C THR A 92 14.10 -6.73 2.92
N GLN A 93 12.84 -6.33 2.71
CA GLN A 93 12.25 -5.18 3.35
C GLN A 93 11.48 -5.57 4.62
N VAL A 94 11.45 -4.65 5.58
CA VAL A 94 10.71 -4.73 6.84
C VAL A 94 9.69 -3.61 6.91
N LEU A 95 8.56 -3.87 7.56
CA LEU A 95 7.57 -2.85 7.88
C LEU A 95 8.24 -1.80 8.78
N THR A 96 8.23 -0.55 8.35
CA THR A 96 8.76 0.58 9.14
C THR A 96 7.65 1.43 9.73
N GLY A 97 6.48 1.47 9.11
CA GLY A 97 5.36 2.25 9.63
C GLY A 97 4.04 1.92 8.96
N VAL A 98 2.95 2.28 9.65
CA VAL A 98 1.60 2.33 9.10
C VAL A 98 1.16 3.79 9.13
N PHE A 99 0.64 4.29 8.03
CA PHE A 99 0.32 5.69 7.87
C PHE A 99 -1.10 5.89 7.33
N TYR A 100 -1.70 7.00 7.72
CA TYR A 100 -2.96 7.50 7.20
C TYR A 100 -2.72 8.73 6.32
N ASN A 101 -3.18 8.68 5.08
CA ASN A 101 -3.20 9.82 4.17
C ASN A 101 -4.52 10.58 4.37
N LYS A 102 -4.45 11.76 5.00
CA LYS A 102 -5.65 12.59 5.24
C LYS A 102 -6.33 13.06 3.96
N THR A 103 -5.55 13.33 2.91
CA THR A 103 -6.07 13.82 1.63
C THR A 103 -6.83 12.73 0.88
N ALA A 104 -6.29 11.51 0.86
CA ALA A 104 -6.90 10.39 0.15
C ALA A 104 -7.90 9.60 1.01
N ARG A 105 -7.86 9.75 2.33
CA ARG A 105 -8.64 8.97 3.31
C ARG A 105 -8.32 7.47 3.26
N GLU A 106 -7.03 7.16 3.08
CA GLU A 106 -6.52 5.80 2.91
C GLU A 106 -5.41 5.51 3.91
N CYS A 107 -5.29 4.24 4.30
CA CYS A 107 -4.16 3.77 5.09
C CYS A 107 -3.16 3.06 4.17
N PHE A 108 -1.88 3.07 4.52
CA PHE A 108 -0.88 2.25 3.85
C PHE A 108 0.27 1.87 4.78
N ALA A 109 0.90 0.73 4.51
CA ALA A 109 2.16 0.36 5.12
C ALA A 109 3.36 0.91 4.34
N ASP A 110 4.40 1.31 5.06
CA ASP A 110 5.70 1.68 4.49
C ASP A 110 6.76 0.63 4.87
N TYR A 111 7.67 0.38 3.95
CA TYR A 111 8.68 -0.68 4.06
C TYR A 111 10.05 -0.12 3.70
N ALA A 112 11.09 -0.60 4.38
CA ALA A 112 12.47 -0.24 4.08
C ALA A 112 13.38 -1.46 4.11
N TYR A 113 14.51 -1.38 3.41
CA TYR A 113 15.53 -2.43 3.43
C TYR A 113 16.03 -2.68 4.85
N ALA A 114 16.12 -3.96 5.22
CA ALA A 114 16.55 -4.39 6.54
C ALA A 114 18.06 -4.65 6.65
N ASP A 115 18.82 -4.42 5.57
CA ASP A 115 20.25 -4.75 5.47
C ASP A 115 20.58 -6.22 5.83
N ILE A 116 19.70 -7.15 5.46
CA ILE A 116 19.83 -8.59 5.75
C ILE A 116 20.33 -9.34 4.51
N MET A 117 21.38 -10.15 4.67
CA MET A 117 21.78 -11.14 3.66
C MET A 117 21.12 -12.48 3.93
N LEU A 118 20.32 -12.96 2.97
CA LEU A 118 19.64 -14.25 3.07
C LEU A 118 20.24 -15.28 2.11
N LYS A 119 20.58 -16.45 2.64
CA LYS A 119 20.90 -17.62 1.81
C LYS A 119 19.64 -18.46 1.63
N ILE A 120 18.96 -18.27 0.51
CA ILE A 120 17.70 -18.94 0.17
C ILE A 120 17.90 -19.93 -0.98
N GLY A 121 17.27 -21.09 -0.87
CA GLY A 121 17.25 -22.08 -1.95
C GLY A 121 16.44 -21.61 -3.18
N PRO A 122 16.30 -22.44 -4.21
CA PRO A 122 15.39 -22.14 -5.32
C PRO A 122 13.94 -22.01 -4.81
N THR A 123 13.17 -21.09 -5.39
CA THR A 123 11.73 -21.02 -5.13
C THR A 123 11.04 -22.20 -5.80
N PRO A 124 10.12 -22.93 -5.12
CA PRO A 124 9.37 -24.00 -5.76
C PRO A 124 8.63 -23.55 -7.02
N GLU A 125 8.43 -24.45 -7.97
CA GLU A 125 7.70 -24.17 -9.21
C GLU A 125 6.28 -23.67 -8.91
N GLY A 126 5.83 -22.64 -9.63
CA GLY A 126 4.52 -22.03 -9.43
C GLY A 126 4.37 -21.16 -8.19
N LYS A 127 5.42 -21.02 -7.36
CA LYS A 127 5.40 -20.21 -6.13
C LYS A 127 6.22 -18.93 -6.26
N LYS A 128 5.93 -17.97 -5.40
CA LYS A 128 6.77 -16.81 -5.10
C LYS A 128 6.93 -16.65 -3.59
N ARG A 129 7.94 -15.88 -3.21
CA ARG A 129 8.22 -15.52 -1.81
C ARG A 129 7.68 -14.13 -1.54
N SER A 130 7.11 -13.95 -0.37
CA SER A 130 6.75 -12.65 0.18
C SER A 130 7.07 -12.66 1.66
N ARG A 131 7.27 -11.48 2.24
CA ARG A 131 7.19 -11.30 3.69
C ARG A 131 5.74 -11.13 4.06
N LEU A 132 5.27 -11.94 4.99
CA LEU A 132 3.93 -11.85 5.54
C LEU A 132 4.01 -11.12 6.88
N THR A 133 3.38 -9.97 6.99
CA THR A 133 3.31 -9.22 8.24
C THR A 133 1.86 -8.99 8.61
N VAL A 134 1.44 -9.50 9.76
CA VAL A 134 0.09 -9.29 10.31
C VAL A 134 0.15 -8.20 11.35
N VAL A 135 -0.62 -7.14 11.16
CA VAL A 135 -0.68 -6.02 12.09
C VAL A 135 -2.11 -5.67 12.45
N ILE A 136 -2.24 -5.02 13.61
CA ILE A 136 -3.48 -4.41 14.06
C ILE A 136 -3.21 -2.96 14.42
N PHE A 137 -4.08 -2.07 13.96
CA PHE A 137 -4.03 -0.64 14.26
C PHE A 137 -5.43 -0.03 14.28
N THR A 138 -5.53 1.22 14.72
CA THR A 138 -6.80 1.96 14.79
C THR A 138 -6.73 3.16 13.85
N PRO A 139 -7.33 3.08 12.64
CA PRO A 139 -7.38 4.23 11.75
C PRO A 139 -8.33 5.31 12.31
N PRO A 140 -8.12 6.60 12.00
CA PRO A 140 -8.99 7.68 12.47
C PRO A 140 -10.44 7.55 12.00
N GLU A 141 -10.64 6.86 10.88
CA GLU A 141 -11.93 6.57 10.27
C GLU A 141 -11.86 5.21 9.55
N ARG A 142 -13.03 4.66 9.20
CA ARG A 142 -13.09 3.38 8.49
C ARG A 142 -12.36 3.49 7.15
N PRO A 143 -11.28 2.71 6.92
CA PRO A 143 -10.53 2.80 5.68
C PRO A 143 -11.38 2.24 4.54
N SER A 144 -11.41 2.95 3.40
CA SER A 144 -11.90 2.39 2.13
C SER A 144 -10.85 1.48 1.47
N HIS A 145 -9.58 1.68 1.85
CA HIS A 145 -8.43 1.03 1.24
C HIS A 145 -7.27 0.95 2.24
N ILE A 146 -6.53 -0.16 2.19
CA ILE A 146 -5.30 -0.33 2.96
C ILE A 146 -4.18 -0.79 2.02
N GLY A 147 -3.38 0.17 1.57
CA GLY A 147 -2.31 0.00 0.59
C GLY A 147 -0.98 -0.47 1.17
N MET A 148 -0.02 -0.64 0.28
CA MET A 148 1.40 -0.52 0.59
C MET A 148 1.99 0.61 -0.24
N ARG A 149 2.93 1.38 0.33
CA ARG A 149 3.60 2.41 -0.45
C ARG A 149 4.44 1.76 -1.55
N ALA A 150 4.48 2.38 -2.72
CA ALA A 150 5.21 1.92 -3.90
C ALA A 150 4.74 0.58 -4.51
N THR A 151 3.60 0.00 -4.09
CA THR A 151 3.01 -1.11 -4.84
C THR A 151 2.52 -0.68 -6.23
N VAL A 152 2.87 -1.48 -7.23
CA VAL A 152 2.68 -1.20 -8.67
C VAL A 152 1.21 -1.30 -9.09
N ARG A 153 0.86 -0.62 -10.19
CA ARG A 153 -0.43 -0.71 -10.88
C ARG A 153 -0.78 -2.18 -11.16
N GLY A 154 -1.78 -2.71 -10.47
CA GLY A 154 -2.24 -4.08 -10.60
C GLY A 154 -2.10 -4.95 -9.35
N GLY A 155 -1.55 -4.47 -8.24
CA GLY A 155 -1.71 -5.13 -6.95
C GLY A 155 -3.16 -5.08 -6.45
N LEU A 156 -3.54 -6.02 -5.58
CA LEU A 156 -4.88 -6.09 -4.97
C LEU A 156 -4.83 -5.85 -3.45
N SER A 157 -5.67 -4.93 -2.98
CA SER A 157 -6.09 -4.84 -1.58
C SER A 157 -7.46 -5.48 -1.45
N GLU A 158 -7.62 -6.42 -0.54
CA GLU A 158 -8.86 -7.16 -0.36
C GLU A 158 -9.43 -6.92 1.05
N ALA A 159 -10.61 -6.32 1.11
CA ALA A 159 -11.41 -6.31 2.32
C ALA A 159 -12.21 -7.61 2.40
N VAL A 160 -12.14 -8.33 3.53
CA VAL A 160 -12.93 -9.56 3.69
C VAL A 160 -14.42 -9.19 3.77
N PRO A 161 -15.25 -9.61 2.79
CA PRO A 161 -16.64 -9.20 2.65
C PRO A 161 -17.51 -9.62 3.83
#